data_AF-A0A5A5TWG2-F1
#
_entry.id   AF-A0A5A5TWG2-F1
#
_cell.length_a   1.000
_cell.length_b   1.000
_cell.length_c   1.000
_cell.angle_alpha   90.00
_cell.angle_beta   90.00
_cell.angle_gamma   90.00
#
_symmetry.space_group_name_H-M   'P 1'
#
loop_
_entity.id
_entity.type
_entity.pdbx_description
1 polymer ?
#
loop_
_entity_poly.entity_id
_entity_poly.type
_entity_poly.pdbx_seq_one_letter_code
_entity_poly.pdbx_strand_id
1 'polypeptide(L)' 'MTANAEHPQLWPKWMKRSQAHQYISVADNTFIKRYVNTGKVRAYPTAHGLRYDRDEIDEAVRHYYD' A
#
# COMPACT_ATOMS: atom_id res chain seq x y z
N MET A 1 16.01 3.77 -20.62
CA MET A 1 15.95 3.81 -19.14
C MET A 1 14.48 3.73 -18.79
N THR A 2 13.99 2.55 -18.43
CA THR A 2 12.57 2.28 -18.19
C THR A 2 12.22 2.56 -16.73
N ALA A 3 10.98 3.04 -16.54
CA ALA A 3 10.28 3.31 -15.28
C ALA A 3 10.71 4.57 -14.52
N ASN A 4 9.84 5.57 -14.53
CA ASN A 4 9.02 5.86 -13.36
C ASN A 4 7.81 6.65 -13.85
N ALA A 5 6.64 6.02 -13.86
CA ALA A 5 5.39 6.76 -13.91
C ALA A 5 5.38 7.64 -12.66
N GLU A 6 5.64 8.92 -12.86
CA GLU A 6 5.58 9.95 -11.84
C GLU A 6 4.12 10.09 -11.39
N HIS A 7 3.65 9.15 -10.56
CA HIS A 7 2.46 9.39 -9.76
C HIS A 7 2.80 10.62 -8.92
N PRO A 8 2.08 11.74 -9.12
CA PRO A 8 2.39 13.00 -8.48
C PRO A 8 2.58 12.78 -6.98
N GLN A 9 3.53 13.52 -6.43
CA GLN A 9 4.19 13.44 -5.12
C GLN A 9 3.28 13.51 -3.88
N LEU A 10 2.00 13.14 -3.99
CA LEU A 10 0.94 13.19 -2.98
C LEU A 10 1.07 12.10 -1.91
N TRP A 11 1.74 10.99 -2.21
CA TRP A 11 1.77 9.83 -1.32
C TRP A 11 3.18 9.55 -0.78
N PRO A 12 3.39 9.61 0.55
CA PRO A 12 4.67 9.28 1.16
C PRO A 12 5.00 7.79 0.99
N LYS A 13 6.29 7.43 1.00
CA LYS A 13 6.71 6.01 0.95
C LYS A 13 6.12 5.17 2.08
N TRP A 14 6.02 5.75 3.27
CA TRP A 14 5.40 5.12 4.43
C TRP A 14 4.01 5.70 4.66
N MET A 15 2.98 4.91 4.33
CA MET A 15 1.59 5.33 4.43
C MET A 15 0.91 4.80 5.69
N LYS A 16 0.00 5.58 6.26
CA LYS A 16 -0.94 5.07 7.27
C LYS A 16 -1.99 4.20 6.59
N ARG A 17 -2.69 3.35 7.36
CA ARG A 17 -3.82 2.54 6.89
C ARG A 17 -4.82 3.33 6.04
N SER A 18 -5.25 4.50 6.54
CA SER A 18 -6.19 5.40 5.86
C SER A 18 -5.68 5.93 4.52
N GLN A 19 -4.37 6.12 4.39
CA GLN A 19 -3.75 6.56 3.14
C GLN A 19 -3.56 5.38 2.18
N ALA A 20 -3.15 4.23 2.70
CA ALA A 20 -2.89 3.03 1.90
C ALA A 20 -4.14 2.54 1.15
N HIS A 21 -5.31 2.48 1.82
CA HIS A 21 -6.54 2.07 1.14
C HIS A 21 -7.02 3.13 0.12
N GLN A 22 -6.78 4.43 0.38
CA GLN A 22 -7.09 5.51 -0.56
C GLN A 22 -6.16 5.49 -1.78
N TYR A 23 -4.88 5.19 -1.59
CA TYR A 23 -3.88 5.09 -2.65
C TYR A 23 -4.32 4.09 -3.74
N ILE A 24 -4.82 2.93 -3.31
CA ILE A 24 -5.32 1.88 -4.22
C ILE A 24 -6.82 2.00 -4.50
N SER A 25 -7.47 3.07 -4.01
CA SER A 25 -8.91 3.33 -4.16
C SER A 25 -9.81 2.14 -3.77
N VAL A 26 -9.47 1.43 -2.68
CA VAL A 26 -10.31 0.37 -2.12
C VAL A 26 -10.85 0.73 -0.73
N ALA A 27 -11.87 -0.01 -0.30
CA ALA A 27 -12.37 0.09 1.06
C ALA A 27 -11.32 -0.40 2.07
N ASP A 28 -11.26 0.26 3.23
CA ASP A 28 -10.32 -0.07 4.30
C ASP A 28 -10.38 -1.57 4.70
N ASN A 29 -11.59 -2.09 4.91
CA ASN A 29 -11.78 -3.52 5.23
C ASN A 29 -11.24 -4.45 4.15
N THR A 30 -11.35 -4.06 2.87
CA THR A 30 -10.81 -4.84 1.75
C THR A 30 -9.29 -4.81 1.76
N PHE A 31 -8.68 -3.65 2.04
CA PHE A 31 -7.24 -3.52 2.17
C PHE A 31 -6.70 -4.48 3.25
N ILE A 32 -7.28 -4.45 4.44
CA ILE A 32 -6.83 -5.34 5.53
C ILE A 32 -7.06 -6.80 5.20
N LYS A 33 -8.26 -7.18 4.73
CA LYS A 33 -8.58 -8.59 4.48
C LYS A 33 -7.79 -9.18 3.30
N ARG A 34 -7.58 -8.43 2.22
CA ARG A 34 -7.00 -8.96 0.97
C ARG A 34 -5.51 -8.67 0.80
N TYR A 35 -4.96 -7.69 1.52
CA TYR A 35 -3.55 -7.31 1.40
C TYR A 35 -2.78 -7.60 2.68
N VAL A 36 -3.30 -7.19 3.83
CA VAL A 36 -2.59 -7.37 5.11
C VAL A 36 -2.72 -8.81 5.62
N ASN A 37 -3.93 -9.34 5.71
CA ASN A 37 -4.19 -10.70 6.24
C ASN A 37 -3.66 -11.81 5.32
N THR A 38 -3.57 -11.55 4.02
CA THR A 38 -2.98 -12.48 3.04
C THR A 38 -1.46 -12.44 3.01
N GLY A 39 -0.84 -11.49 3.74
CA GLY A 39 0.61 -11.30 3.76
C GLY A 39 1.19 -10.62 2.52
N LYS A 40 0.35 -10.06 1.63
CA LYS A 40 0.80 -9.32 0.45
C LYS A 40 1.43 -7.96 0.79
N VAL A 41 0.93 -7.32 1.85
CA VAL A 41 1.47 -6.05 2.37
C VAL A 41 1.74 -6.19 3.86
N ARG A 42 2.95 -5.83 4.28
CA ARG A 42 3.34 -5.91 5.70
C ARG A 42 2.92 -4.65 6.44
N ALA A 43 2.42 -4.86 7.65
CA ALA A 43 2.15 -3.79 8.59
C ALA A 43 3.39 -3.58 9.47
N TYR A 44 4.10 -2.47 9.25
CA TYR A 44 5.29 -2.12 10.01
C TYR A 44 4.90 -1.35 11.27
N PRO A 45 5.11 -1.91 12.47
CA PRO A 45 4.86 -1.18 13.71
C PRO A 45 5.92 -0.10 13.90
N THR A 46 5.48 1.16 14.00
CA THR A 46 6.34 2.31 14.32
C THR A 46 5.85 2.97 15.61
N ALA A 47 6.66 3.86 16.18
CA ALA A 47 6.29 4.62 17.39
C ALA A 47 4.97 5.41 17.25
N HIS A 48 4.55 5.70 16.01
CA HIS A 48 3.31 6.43 15.70
C HIS A 48 2.19 5.53 15.15
N GLY A 49 2.30 4.21 15.31
CA GLY A 49 1.34 3.22 14.84
C GLY A 49 1.80 2.42 13.63
N LEU A 50 0.88 1.69 13.00
CA LEU A 50 1.17 0.86 11.84
C LEU A 50 1.36 1.71 10.58
N ARG A 51 2.44 1.43 9.85
CA ARG A 51 2.71 1.98 8.52
C ARG A 51 2.85 0.88 7.49
N TYR A 52 2.52 1.21 6.26
CA TYR A 52 2.56 0.33 5.11
C TYR A 52 3.50 0.93 4.07
N ASP A 53 4.33 0.08 3.48
CA ASP A 53 5.27 0.52 2.45
C ASP A 53 4.54 0.65 1.11
N ARG A 54 4.75 1.78 0.43
CA ARG A 54 4.17 2.07 -0.89
C ARG A 54 4.58 1.03 -1.93
N ASP A 55 5.84 0.64 -1.96
CA ASP A 55 6.37 -0.28 -2.97
C ASP A 55 5.75 -1.67 -2.79
N GLU A 56 5.58 -2.14 -1.55
CA GLU A 56 4.84 -3.39 -1.26
C GLU A 56 3.37 -3.31 -1.68
N ILE A 57 2.71 -2.17 -1.45
CA ILE A 57 1.32 -1.97 -1.89
C ILE A 57 1.24 -2.01 -3.43
N ASP A 58 2.16 -1.33 -4.12
CA ASP A 58 2.22 -1.28 -5.58
C ASP A 58 2.44 -2.68 -6.16
N GLU A 59 3.39 -3.43 -5.60
CA GLU A 59 3.66 -4.82 -5.97
C GLU A 59 2.43 -5.71 -5.73
N ALA A 60 1.77 -5.56 -4.57
CA ALA A 60 0.58 -6.34 -4.24
C ALA A 60 -0.62 -6.04 -5.16
N VAL A 61 -0.77 -4.80 -5.62
CA VAL A 61 -1.79 -4.42 -6.62
C VAL A 61 -1.44 -4.98 -8.00
N ARG A 62 -0.16 -4.90 -8.39
CA ARG A 62 0.32 -5.40 -9.68
C ARG A 62 0.15 -6.91 -9.79
N HIS A 63 0.42 -7.65 -8.72
CA HIS A 63 0.18 -9.09 -8.59
C HIS A 63 -1.27 -9.47 -8.27
N TYR A 64 -2.22 -8.53 -8.29
CA TYR A 64 -3.64 -8.85 -8.09
C TYR A 64 -4.36 -9.27 -9.39
N TYR A 65 -3.80 -8.92 -10.55
CA TYR A 65 -4.39 -9.18 -11.87
C TYR A 65 -3.79 -10.39 -12.62
N ASP A 66 -2.90 -11.14 -11.97
CA ASP A 66 -2.39 -12.44 -12.44
C ASP A 66 -3.23 -13.58 -11.82
#